data_AF-A0A231HK73-F1
#
_entry.id   AF-A0A231HK73-F1
#
_cell.length_a   1.000
_cell.length_b   1.000
_cell.length_c   1.000
_cell.angle_alpha   90.00
_cell.angle_beta   90.00
_cell.angle_gamma   90.00
#
_symmetry.space_group_name_H-M   'P 1'
#
loop_
_entity.id
_entity.type
_entity.pdbx_description
1 polymer ?
#
loop_
_entity_poly.entity_id
_entity_poly.type
_entity_poly.pdbx_seq_one_letter_code
_entity_poly.pdbx_strand_id
1 'polypeptide(L)'
;MKKGIVVAMAAILAGCASSNNAGIGLSVLEREPYLRADRLFTKDFVQVQKAVFKHQAICNPDVKFSIDELNPNFARVTKPYTPGATDFNNTVVLHLTLNKERNSQGRVYSYYATTDNQVQDMFAIIQRPEYCPEKPELNAPESEQSAASAS
;
A
#
# COMPACT_ATOMS: atom_id res chain seq x y z
N MET A 1 -18.49 4.96 63.25
CA MET A 1 -17.38 4.69 62.32
C MET A 1 -17.96 4.08 61.04
N LYS A 2 -17.33 4.30 59.87
CA LYS A 2 -17.77 3.95 58.48
C LYS A 2 -18.80 4.88 57.82
N LYS A 3 -18.29 5.91 57.14
CA LYS A 3 -18.87 6.46 55.91
C LYS A 3 -17.71 6.85 54.99
N GLY A 4 -17.65 6.29 53.79
CA GLY A 4 -16.72 6.74 52.76
C GLY A 4 -16.02 5.62 51.99
N ILE A 5 -16.76 4.81 51.24
CA ILE A 5 -16.23 4.06 50.08
C ILE A 5 -17.34 3.97 49.04
N VAL A 6 -17.61 5.05 48.29
CA VAL A 6 -18.39 4.99 47.05
C VAL A 6 -17.89 6.07 46.08
N VAL A 7 -16.60 6.06 45.71
CA VAL A 7 -16.08 6.89 44.60
C VAL A 7 -14.91 6.14 43.95
N ALA A 8 -15.16 5.01 43.27
CA ALA A 8 -14.09 4.32 42.53
C ALA A 8 -14.56 3.50 41.31
N MET A 9 -15.83 3.61 40.89
CA MET A 9 -16.36 2.79 39.77
C MET A 9 -16.61 3.55 38.46
N ALA A 10 -16.43 4.87 38.42
CA ALA A 10 -16.71 5.66 37.22
C ALA A 10 -15.51 5.82 36.25
N ALA A 11 -14.31 5.36 36.61
CA ALA A 11 -13.10 5.61 35.81
C ALA A 11 -12.80 4.55 34.74
N ILE A 12 -13.56 3.46 34.65
CA ILE A 12 -13.23 2.30 33.79
C ILE A 12 -13.95 2.33 32.42
N LEU A 13 -14.88 3.28 32.19
CA LEU A 13 -15.62 3.36 30.92
C LEU A 13 -15.09 4.37 29.89
N ALA A 14 -14.07 5.16 30.22
CA ALA A 14 -13.53 6.17 29.29
C ALA A 14 -12.45 5.64 28.32
N GLY A 15 -12.08 4.35 28.40
CA GLY A 15 -10.94 3.78 27.67
C GLY A 15 -11.23 3.18 26.28
N CYS A 16 -12.50 2.97 25.90
CA CYS A 16 -12.83 2.26 24.65
C CYS A 16 -13.11 3.16 23.43
N ALA A 17 -12.83 4.46 23.49
CA ALA A 17 -13.09 5.38 22.36
C ALA A 17 -11.83 5.82 21.59
N SER A 18 -10.66 5.25 21.90
CA SER A 18 -9.43 5.53 21.11
C SER A 18 -9.38 4.63 19.88
N SER A 19 -10.27 4.88 18.90
CA SER A 19 -10.25 4.16 17.62
C SER A 19 -10.92 4.96 16.51
N ASN A 20 -10.39 6.14 16.17
CA ASN A 20 -10.94 6.91 15.03
C ASN A 20 -9.90 7.52 14.09
N ASN A 21 -8.66 7.00 14.08
CA ASN A 21 -7.76 7.13 12.93
C ASN A 21 -7.34 5.74 12.42
N ALA A 22 -8.28 4.79 12.41
CA ALA A 22 -8.04 3.46 11.86
C ALA A 22 -8.13 3.56 10.33
N GLY A 23 -6.98 3.67 9.66
CA GLY A 23 -6.91 3.47 8.22
C GLY A 23 -7.46 2.11 7.79
N ILE A 24 -7.67 1.92 6.49
CA ILE A 24 -8.13 0.65 5.96
C ILE A 24 -7.13 -0.47 6.32
N GLY A 25 -7.63 -1.62 6.75
CA GLY A 25 -6.80 -2.80 6.96
C GLY A 25 -6.51 -3.53 5.64
N LEU A 26 -5.43 -4.30 5.59
CA LEU A 26 -5.03 -5.09 4.41
C LEU A 26 -6.15 -6.00 3.88
N SER A 27 -6.88 -6.66 4.79
CA SER A 27 -8.00 -7.57 4.44
C SER A 27 -9.22 -6.85 3.85
N VAL A 28 -9.34 -5.54 4.09
CA VAL A 28 -10.38 -4.71 3.47
C VAL A 28 -9.87 -4.17 2.14
N LEU A 29 -8.59 -3.81 2.06
CA LEU A 29 -7.95 -3.33 0.84
C LEU A 29 -7.92 -4.39 -0.27
N GLU A 30 -7.66 -5.65 0.04
CA GLU A 30 -7.58 -6.75 -0.95
C GLU A 30 -8.97 -7.25 -1.41
N ARG A 31 -9.93 -6.33 -1.62
CA ARG A 31 -11.29 -6.62 -2.10
C ARG A 31 -11.54 -5.95 -3.45
N GLU A 32 -12.51 -6.47 -4.19
CA GLU A 32 -12.89 -6.00 -5.53
C GLU A 32 -13.09 -4.47 -5.66
N PRO A 33 -13.69 -3.74 -4.70
CA PRO A 33 -13.84 -2.28 -4.82
C PRO A 33 -12.53 -1.49 -4.91
N TYR A 34 -11.42 -2.07 -4.46
CA TYR A 34 -10.10 -1.45 -4.47
C TYR A 34 -9.16 -2.08 -5.50
N LEU A 35 -9.62 -3.10 -6.24
CA LEU A 35 -8.86 -3.71 -7.33
C LEU A 35 -8.68 -2.68 -8.45
N ARG A 36 -7.43 -2.50 -8.87
CA ARG A 36 -7.05 -1.56 -9.93
C ARG A 36 -6.68 -2.25 -11.23
N ALA A 37 -5.99 -3.37 -11.14
CA ALA A 37 -5.63 -4.18 -12.29
C ALA A 37 -5.17 -5.57 -11.85
N ASP A 38 -5.16 -6.50 -12.79
CA ASP A 38 -4.58 -7.82 -12.63
C ASP A 38 -3.71 -8.22 -13.83
N ARG A 39 -2.74 -9.10 -13.60
CA ARG A 39 -1.84 -9.60 -14.65
C ARG A 39 -1.23 -10.94 -14.29
N LEU A 40 -1.14 -11.83 -15.26
CA LEU A 40 -0.34 -13.06 -15.13
C LEU A 40 1.14 -12.79 -15.39
N PHE A 41 2.00 -13.33 -14.54
CA PHE A 41 3.44 -13.34 -14.73
C PHE A 41 3.94 -14.76 -14.94
N THR A 42 4.76 -14.96 -15.97
CA THR A 42 5.56 -16.18 -16.16
C THR A 42 6.78 -16.19 -15.25
N LYS A 43 6.55 -15.96 -13.95
CA LYS A 43 7.55 -15.91 -12.89
C LYS A 43 6.99 -16.50 -11.60
N ASP A 44 7.83 -17.25 -10.87
CA ASP A 44 7.51 -17.70 -9.51
C ASP A 44 7.86 -16.64 -8.46
N PHE A 45 7.57 -16.92 -7.19
CA PHE A 45 7.84 -16.02 -6.08
C PHE A 45 9.33 -15.71 -5.88
N VAL A 46 10.23 -16.65 -6.17
CA VAL A 46 11.67 -16.42 -6.03
C VAL A 46 12.15 -15.44 -7.09
N GLN A 47 11.68 -15.59 -8.32
CA GLN A 47 11.98 -14.68 -9.42
C GLN A 47 11.37 -13.29 -9.17
N VAL A 48 10.14 -13.23 -8.64
CA VAL A 48 9.52 -11.96 -8.24
C VAL A 48 10.30 -11.29 -7.13
N GLN A 49 10.64 -12.01 -6.06
CA GLN A 49 11.43 -11.50 -4.94
C GLN A 49 12.77 -10.92 -5.42
N LYS A 50 13.50 -11.64 -6.28
CA LYS A 50 14.76 -11.15 -6.87
C LYS A 50 14.56 -9.84 -7.64
N ALA A 51 13.51 -9.74 -8.45
CA ALA A 51 13.21 -8.51 -9.17
C ALA A 51 12.89 -7.35 -8.21
N VAL A 52 12.08 -7.61 -7.19
CA VAL A 52 11.74 -6.61 -6.17
C VAL A 52 12.98 -6.12 -5.44
N PHE A 53 13.86 -7.01 -4.98
CA PHE A 53 15.10 -6.63 -4.29
C PHE A 53 16.05 -5.83 -5.18
N LYS A 54 16.12 -6.18 -6.47
CA LYS A 54 16.89 -5.39 -7.44
C LYS A 54 16.32 -3.98 -7.59
N HIS A 55 15.00 -3.86 -7.74
CA HIS A 55 14.34 -2.56 -7.80
C HIS A 55 14.49 -1.76 -6.49
N GLN A 56 14.44 -2.45 -5.35
CA GLN A 56 14.61 -1.85 -4.03
C GLN A 56 16.00 -1.22 -3.87
N ALA A 57 17.03 -1.88 -4.39
CA ALA A 57 18.41 -1.40 -4.30
C ALA A 57 18.70 -0.17 -5.17
N ILE A 58 17.95 0.03 -6.26
CA ILE A 58 18.26 1.05 -7.27
C ILE A 58 17.25 2.20 -7.25
N CYS A 59 15.96 1.91 -7.08
CA CYS A 59 14.89 2.87 -7.31
C CYS A 59 14.21 3.34 -6.02
N ASN A 60 13.75 2.40 -5.18
CA ASN A 60 12.95 2.74 -4.01
C ASN A 60 13.15 1.73 -2.87
N PRO A 61 13.88 2.08 -1.79
CA PRO A 61 14.16 1.18 -0.68
C PRO A 61 12.93 0.76 0.13
N ASP A 62 11.81 1.48 -0.03
CA ASP A 62 10.57 1.23 0.69
C ASP A 62 9.67 0.18 0.00
N VAL A 63 10.01 -0.24 -1.22
CA VAL A 63 9.34 -1.38 -1.85
C VAL A 63 9.71 -2.65 -1.10
N LYS A 64 8.71 -3.41 -0.63
CA LYS A 64 8.93 -4.65 0.13
C LYS A 64 8.28 -5.83 -0.57
N PHE A 65 8.91 -6.99 -0.43
CA PHE A 65 8.32 -8.29 -0.76
C PHE A 65 8.10 -9.08 0.53
N SER A 66 6.91 -9.67 0.69
CA SER A 66 6.59 -10.56 1.80
C SER A 66 5.79 -11.76 1.33
N ILE A 67 5.99 -12.90 1.99
CA ILE A 67 5.18 -14.12 1.78
C ILE A 67 4.15 -14.18 2.90
N ASP A 68 2.93 -14.62 2.59
CA ASP A 68 1.91 -14.84 3.61
C ASP A 68 2.24 -16.09 4.43
N GLU A 69 2.40 -15.93 5.75
CA GLU A 69 2.83 -17.01 6.64
C GLU A 69 1.79 -18.13 6.76
N LEU A 70 0.50 -17.79 6.62
CA LEU A 70 -0.59 -18.75 6.72
C LEU A 70 -0.87 -19.43 5.37
N ASN A 71 -0.55 -18.75 4.27
CA ASN A 71 -0.84 -19.20 2.91
C ASN A 71 0.40 -19.05 2.03
N PRO A 72 1.29 -20.05 1.96
CA PRO A 72 2.55 -19.94 1.20
C PRO A 72 2.36 -19.80 -0.32
N ASN A 73 1.14 -19.98 -0.82
CA ASN A 73 0.77 -19.70 -2.21
C ASN A 73 0.46 -18.22 -2.46
N PHE A 74 0.51 -17.38 -1.43
CA PHE A 74 0.31 -15.94 -1.52
C PHE A 74 1.57 -15.18 -1.13
N ALA A 75 1.84 -14.10 -1.86
CA ALA A 75 2.88 -13.14 -1.56
C ALA A 75 2.37 -11.73 -1.86
N ARG A 76 3.06 -10.73 -1.35
CA ARG A 76 2.72 -9.32 -1.55
C ARG A 76 3.96 -8.53 -1.91
N VAL A 77 3.76 -7.57 -2.81
CA VAL A 77 4.70 -6.47 -3.01
C VAL A 77 4.00 -5.19 -2.58
N THR A 78 4.58 -4.46 -1.64
CA THR A 78 4.03 -3.19 -1.15
C THR A 78 4.94 -2.05 -1.57
N LYS A 79 4.33 -0.93 -1.97
CA LYS A 79 5.03 0.32 -2.29
C LYS A 79 4.24 1.49 -1.66
N PRO A 80 4.84 2.24 -0.74
CA PRO A 80 4.19 3.45 -0.24
C PRO A 80 4.14 4.52 -1.33
N TYR A 81 3.02 5.25 -1.38
CA TYR A 81 2.84 6.40 -2.24
C TYR A 81 3.58 7.63 -1.69
N THR A 82 3.48 7.84 -0.38
CA THR A 82 4.22 8.88 0.34
C THR A 82 5.42 8.26 1.06
N PRO A 83 6.63 8.84 0.94
CA PRO A 83 7.80 8.35 1.65
C PRO A 83 7.53 8.19 3.15
N GLY A 84 7.88 7.03 3.71
CA GLY A 84 7.68 6.73 5.12
C GLY A 84 6.24 6.36 5.52
N ALA A 85 5.30 6.26 4.58
CA ALA A 85 3.96 5.76 4.91
C ALA A 85 4.01 4.31 5.42
N THR A 86 3.31 4.08 6.53
CA THR A 86 3.18 2.76 7.16
C THR A 86 1.75 2.23 7.11
N ASP A 87 0.79 3.07 6.70
CA ASP A 87 -0.62 2.73 6.58
C ASP A 87 -0.98 2.24 5.17
N PHE A 88 -2.06 1.47 5.07
CA PHE A 88 -2.55 0.95 3.78
C PHE A 88 -3.38 1.97 2.99
N ASN A 89 -3.77 3.10 3.57
CA ASN A 89 -4.45 4.15 2.81
C ASN A 89 -3.49 4.72 1.76
N ASN A 90 -2.22 4.89 2.15
CA ASN A 90 -1.15 5.47 1.35
C ASN A 90 -0.20 4.42 0.76
N THR A 91 -0.62 3.16 0.65
CA THR A 91 0.20 2.07 0.10
C THR A 91 -0.51 1.41 -1.07
N VAL A 92 0.24 1.12 -2.13
CA VAL A 92 -0.20 0.27 -3.23
C VAL A 92 0.27 -1.15 -2.95
N VAL A 93 -0.65 -2.10 -3.05
CA VAL A 93 -0.40 -3.52 -2.77
C VAL A 93 -0.57 -4.33 -4.03
N LEU A 94 0.48 -5.01 -4.47
CA LEU A 94 0.41 -6.06 -5.47
C LEU A 94 0.33 -7.40 -4.74
N HIS A 95 -0.88 -7.96 -4.67
CA HIS A 95 -1.10 -9.33 -4.22
C HIS A 95 -0.67 -10.29 -5.31
N LEU A 96 0.02 -11.36 -4.94
CA LEU A 96 0.50 -12.40 -5.83
C LEU A 96 -0.07 -13.75 -5.40
N THR A 97 -0.60 -14.51 -6.33
CA THR A 97 -1.05 -15.88 -6.12
C THR A 97 -0.30 -16.83 -7.04
N LEU A 98 0.34 -17.86 -6.50
CA LEU A 98 0.91 -18.94 -7.32
C LEU A 98 -0.19 -19.83 -7.89
N ASN A 99 -0.16 -20.05 -9.20
CA ASN A 99 -1.01 -21.03 -9.86
C ASN A 99 -0.35 -22.43 -9.86
N LYS A 100 -1.07 -23.44 -10.38
CA LYS A 100 -0.58 -24.83 -10.44
C LYS A 100 0.70 -25.02 -11.27
N GLU A 101 0.94 -24.14 -12.24
CA GLU A 101 2.13 -24.14 -13.10
C GLU A 101 3.28 -23.32 -12.49
N ARG A 102 3.11 -22.85 -11.25
CA ARG A 102 4.05 -21.97 -10.53
C ARG A 102 4.27 -20.60 -11.17
N ASN A 103 3.33 -20.17 -12.02
CA ASN A 103 3.24 -18.79 -12.50
C ASN A 103 2.49 -17.94 -11.47
N SER A 104 2.90 -16.69 -11.29
CA SER A 104 2.27 -15.78 -10.33
C SER A 104 1.18 -14.96 -11.01
N GLN A 105 -0.05 -15.00 -10.50
CA GLN A 105 -1.09 -14.03 -10.82
C GLN A 105 -0.97 -12.82 -9.90
N GLY A 106 -0.75 -11.64 -10.45
CA GLY A 106 -0.74 -10.38 -9.73
C GLY A 106 -2.07 -9.65 -9.76
N ARG A 107 -2.45 -9.04 -8.64
CA ARG A 107 -3.58 -8.13 -8.51
C ARG A 107 -3.16 -6.89 -7.73
N VAL A 108 -3.33 -5.72 -8.31
CA VAL A 108 -2.96 -4.44 -7.69
C VAL A 108 -4.18 -3.85 -7.01
N TYR A 109 -4.03 -3.50 -5.74
CA TYR A 109 -5.03 -2.86 -4.91
C TYR A 109 -4.54 -1.51 -4.39
N SER A 110 -5.43 -0.54 -4.32
CA SER A 110 -5.15 0.73 -3.64
C SER A 110 -6.44 1.39 -3.14
N TYR A 111 -6.36 1.94 -1.92
CA TYR A 111 -7.49 2.59 -1.27
C TYR A 111 -7.82 3.91 -1.98
N TYR A 112 -6.85 4.80 -2.07
CA TYR A 112 -6.97 5.98 -2.92
C TYR A 112 -6.82 5.57 -4.38
N ALA A 113 -7.57 6.27 -5.26
CA ALA A 113 -7.51 6.02 -6.68
C ALA A 113 -6.10 6.38 -7.19
N THR A 114 -5.31 5.36 -7.51
CA THR A 114 -4.01 5.50 -8.17
C THR A 114 -4.22 5.80 -9.65
N THR A 115 -3.36 6.61 -10.25
CA THR A 115 -3.34 6.78 -11.71
C THR A 115 -2.91 5.48 -12.40
N ASP A 116 -3.32 5.29 -13.66
CA ASP A 116 -2.94 4.11 -14.45
C ASP A 116 -1.42 3.90 -14.47
N ASN A 117 -0.64 4.97 -14.53
CA ASN A 117 0.82 4.90 -14.49
C ASN A 117 1.35 4.24 -13.21
N GLN A 118 0.80 4.60 -12.04
CA GLN A 118 1.23 4.02 -10.76
C GLN A 118 0.87 2.53 -10.65
N VAL A 119 -0.27 2.14 -11.23
CA VAL A 119 -0.67 0.73 -11.31
C VAL A 119 0.28 -0.05 -12.22
N GLN A 120 0.64 0.51 -13.38
CA GLN A 120 1.61 -0.10 -14.28
C GLN A 120 3.00 -0.20 -13.65
N ASP A 121 3.41 0.79 -12.87
CA ASP A 121 4.70 0.78 -12.16
C ASP A 121 4.82 -0.42 -11.22
N MET A 122 3.73 -0.81 -10.55
CA MET A 122 3.74 -1.99 -9.67
C MET A 122 4.09 -3.26 -10.45
N PHE A 123 3.58 -3.41 -11.67
CA PHE A 123 3.93 -4.53 -12.53
C PHE A 123 5.35 -4.39 -13.11
N ALA A 124 5.79 -3.16 -13.37
CA ALA A 124 7.12 -2.86 -13.90
C ALA A 124 8.24 -3.23 -12.92
N ILE A 125 8.02 -3.14 -11.60
CA ILE A 125 8.97 -3.62 -10.57
C ILE A 125 9.42 -5.06 -10.86
N ILE A 126 8.51 -5.91 -11.33
CA ILE A 126 8.78 -7.33 -11.60
C ILE A 126 9.30 -7.55 -13.02
N GLN A 127 8.73 -6.85 -14.01
CA GLN A 127 9.04 -7.06 -15.43
C GLN A 127 10.34 -6.37 -15.86
N ARG A 128 10.62 -5.18 -15.30
CA ARG A 128 11.76 -4.31 -15.62
C ARG A 128 12.33 -3.70 -14.33
N PRO A 129 12.95 -4.50 -13.45
CA PRO A 129 13.38 -4.04 -12.12
C PRO A 129 14.41 -2.89 -12.14
N GLU A 130 15.13 -2.71 -13.25
CA GLU A 130 16.11 -1.63 -13.45
C GLU A 130 15.47 -0.27 -13.77
N TYR A 131 14.18 -0.25 -14.14
CA TYR A 131 13.49 0.97 -14.56
C TYR A 131 12.88 1.66 -13.34
N CYS A 132 13.35 2.87 -13.05
CA CYS A 132 12.78 3.74 -12.02
C CYS A 132 11.82 4.73 -12.69
N PRO A 133 10.50 4.63 -12.45
CA PRO A 133 9.58 5.65 -12.93
C PRO A 133 9.91 7.00 -12.28
N GLU A 134 9.82 8.08 -13.05
CA GLU A 134 9.92 9.43 -12.50
C GLU A 134 8.84 9.59 -11.41
N LYS A 135 9.24 10.11 -10.24
CA LYS A 135 8.28 10.40 -9.17
C LYS A 135 7.25 11.37 -9.76
N PRO A 136 5.94 11.10 -9.69
CA PRO A 136 4.97 12.13 -9.99
C PRO A 136 5.28 13.31 -9.09
N GLU A 137 5.64 14.46 -9.65
CA GLU A 137 5.64 15.70 -8.90
C GLU A 137 4.24 15.81 -8.29
N LEU A 138 4.20 15.80 -6.96
CA LEU A 138 3.00 16.09 -6.20
C LEU A 138 2.67 17.54 -6.58
N ASN A 139 1.82 17.73 -7.61
CA ASN A 139 1.48 19.05 -8.12
C ASN A 139 1.15 19.95 -6.92
N ALA A 140 2.03 20.91 -6.65
CA ALA A 140 1.71 22.00 -5.75
C ALA A 140 0.44 22.66 -6.30
N PRO A 141 -0.51 23.08 -5.45
CA PRO A 141 -1.72 23.72 -5.94
C PRO A 141 -1.33 24.95 -6.76
N GLU A 142 -1.60 24.91 -8.08
CA GLU A 142 -1.60 26.09 -8.94
C GLU A 142 -2.53 27.12 -8.32
N SER A 143 -1.94 28.08 -7.62
CA SER A 143 -2.65 29.22 -7.06
C SER A 143 -1.77 30.45 -7.10
N GLU A 144 -1.25 30.79 -8.29
CA GLU A 144 -0.80 32.16 -8.58
C GLU A 144 -0.56 32.37 -10.08
N GLN A 145 -1.64 32.51 -10.86
CA GLN A 145 -1.58 33.20 -12.15
C GLN A 145 -2.99 33.64 -12.59
N SER A 146 -3.60 34.54 -11.81
CA SER A 146 -4.74 35.32 -12.27
C SER A 146 -4.84 36.63 -11.47
N ALA A 147 -3.95 37.59 -11.78
CA ALA A 147 -4.23 39.03 -11.75
C ALA A 147 -2.94 39.84 -11.98
N ALA A 148 -2.42 39.81 -13.20
CA ALA A 148 -1.48 40.85 -13.67
C ALA A 148 -1.77 41.16 -15.15
N SER A 149 -2.99 41.61 -15.43
CA SER A 149 -3.30 42.33 -16.68
C SER A 149 -4.59 43.14 -16.49
N ALA A 150 -4.48 44.29 -15.85
CA ALA A 150 -5.39 45.40 -16.10
C ALA A 150 -4.51 46.60 -16.46
N SER A 151 -4.45 46.82 -17.77
CA SER A 151 -4.01 48.07 -18.40
C SER A 151 -4.94 49.22 -18.05
#